data_AF-A0A482VJH6-F1
#
_entry.id   AF-A0A482VJH6-F1
#
_cell.length_a   1.000
_cell.length_b   1.000
_cell.length_c   1.000
_cell.angle_alpha   90.00
_cell.angle_beta   90.00
_cell.angle_gamma   90.00
#
_symmetry.space_group_name_H-M   'P 1'
#
loop_
_entity.id
_entity.type
_entity.pdbx_description
1 polymer ?
#
loop_
_entity_poly.entity_id
_entity_poly.type
_entity_poly.pdbx_seq_one_letter_code
_entity_poly.pdbx_strand_id
1 'polypeptide(L)'
;MAERAINQRRAQFLKAFAPVSASLDELIREKLESGKFPLTKTGWTKIIAILVTLAGIALFYGQSWDVCENKPDWYLIVFPVCTGANIVVLLLFYMIFSFGCTVSYPGRWVTADIIANLLFGIIAIIGSVMTTLPTLKCRENVTMHAIPGPLGIAGGALSIIGCAAIFLMYRYVDDDDEGETPQTPMERNIDLRKSMHA
;
A
#
# COMPACT_ATOMS: atom_id res chain seq x y z
N MET A 1 3.63 44.01 7.03
CA MET A 1 4.69 43.20 7.71
C MET A 1 4.11 42.00 8.48
N ALA A 2 2.98 42.13 9.17
CA ALA A 2 2.32 41.03 9.87
C ALA A 2 1.93 39.83 8.97
N GLU A 3 1.48 40.08 7.73
CA GLU A 3 1.15 39.01 6.76
C GLU A 3 2.34 38.10 6.41
N ARG A 4 3.55 38.65 6.31
CA ARG A 4 4.76 37.86 6.03
C ARG A 4 5.12 36.95 7.21
N ALA A 5 4.94 37.43 8.43
CA ALA A 5 5.18 36.65 9.64
C ALA A 5 4.14 35.53 9.83
N ILE A 6 2.87 35.79 9.49
CA ILE A 6 1.80 34.78 9.51
C ILE A 6 2.06 33.70 8.45
N ASN A 7 2.46 34.09 7.24
CA ASN A 7 2.80 33.14 6.19
C ASN A 7 4.06 32.32 6.51
N GLN A 8 5.07 32.91 7.17
CA GLN A 8 6.23 32.16 7.66
C GLN A 8 5.88 31.17 8.77
N ARG A 9 5.01 31.55 9.72
CA ARG A 9 4.54 30.64 10.77
C ARG A 9 3.69 29.50 10.18
N ARG A 10 2.81 29.77 9.21
CA ARG A 10 2.07 28.74 8.48
C ARG A 10 3.01 27.81 7.70
N ALA A 11 4.02 28.36 7.03
CA ALA A 11 5.01 27.56 6.31
C ALA A 11 5.88 26.71 7.26
N GLN A 12 6.24 27.23 8.43
CA GLN A 12 6.92 26.47 9.49
C GLN A 12 6.02 25.38 10.09
N PHE A 13 4.74 25.68 10.32
CA PHE A 13 3.76 24.70 10.76
C PHE A 13 3.60 23.59 9.71
N LEU A 14 3.40 23.95 8.44
CA LEU A 14 3.32 22.99 7.33
C LEU A 14 4.60 22.16 7.20
N LYS A 15 5.78 22.73 7.45
CA LYS A 15 7.05 21.99 7.51
C LYS A 15 7.18 21.10 8.75
N ALA A 16 6.58 21.46 9.89
CA ALA A 16 6.57 20.64 11.10
C ALA A 16 5.62 19.44 10.97
N PHE A 17 4.51 19.58 10.24
CA PHE A 17 3.57 18.48 9.95
C PHE A 17 3.94 17.69 8.68
N ALA A 18 4.81 18.23 7.82
CA ALA A 18 5.25 17.64 6.57
C ALA A 18 6.69 18.08 6.23
N PRO A 19 7.71 17.54 6.91
CA PRO A 19 9.09 17.77 6.48
C PRO A 19 9.29 17.13 5.11
N VAL A 20 9.28 17.95 4.06
CA VAL A 20 9.79 17.55 2.74
C VAL A 20 11.30 17.57 2.85
N SER A 21 11.92 16.41 3.04
CA SER A 21 13.36 16.31 3.18
C SER A 21 13.97 15.60 1.97
N ALA A 22 14.99 16.22 1.38
CA ALA A 22 15.85 15.59 0.39
C ALA A 22 16.55 14.32 0.95
N SER A 23 16.60 14.15 2.28
CA SER A 23 17.05 12.92 2.96
C SER A 23 16.07 11.74 2.84
N LEU A 24 14.82 12.01 2.45
CA LEU A 24 13.75 11.00 2.31
C LEU A 24 13.92 10.18 1.03
N ASP A 25 14.22 10.85 -0.09
CA ASP A 25 14.45 10.20 -1.38
C ASP A 25 15.66 9.26 -1.33
N GLU A 26 16.67 9.60 -0.52
CA GLU A 26 17.91 8.82 -0.35
C GLU A 26 17.67 7.53 0.46
N LEU A 27 16.88 7.61 1.54
CA LEU A 27 16.46 6.45 2.34
C LEU A 27 15.52 5.52 1.56
N ILE A 28 14.61 6.09 0.77
CA ILE A 28 13.74 5.33 -0.11
C ILE A 28 14.54 4.67 -1.22
N ARG A 29 15.60 5.33 -1.72
CA ARG A 29 16.52 4.73 -2.68
C ARG A 29 17.13 3.45 -2.14
N GLU A 30 17.49 3.43 -0.86
CA GLU A 30 18.08 2.28 -0.17
C GLU A 30 17.05 1.17 0.12
N LYS A 31 15.80 1.51 0.49
CA LYS A 31 14.71 0.53 0.69
C LYS A 31 14.10 0.01 -0.63
N LEU A 32 14.18 0.79 -1.71
CA LEU A 32 13.73 0.43 -3.07
C LEU A 32 14.89 -0.02 -3.96
N GLU A 33 16.05 -0.32 -3.40
CA GLU A 33 17.07 -1.06 -4.13
C GLU A 33 16.49 -2.39 -4.62
N SER A 34 16.94 -2.80 -5.80
CA SER A 34 16.48 -4.01 -6.47
C SER A 34 16.46 -5.19 -5.50
N GLY A 35 15.30 -5.86 -5.40
CA GLY A 35 15.11 -7.07 -4.59
C GLY A 35 14.79 -6.86 -3.11
N LYS A 36 14.83 -5.64 -2.57
CA LYS A 36 14.46 -5.39 -1.15
C LYS A 36 12.97 -5.17 -0.93
N PHE A 37 12.23 -4.70 -1.95
CA PHE A 37 10.80 -4.42 -1.84
C PHE A 37 9.94 -5.63 -1.39
N PRO A 38 10.16 -6.87 -1.89
CA PRO A 38 9.43 -8.06 -1.44
C PRO A 38 9.58 -8.38 0.06
N LEU A 39 10.67 -7.93 0.69
CA LEU A 39 10.94 -8.17 2.11
C LEU A 39 10.21 -7.18 3.03
N THR A 40 9.66 -6.10 2.47
CA THR A 40 8.93 -5.08 3.25
C THR A 40 7.52 -5.54 3.60
N LYS A 41 6.96 -5.03 4.72
CA LYS A 41 5.56 -5.28 5.12
C LYS A 41 4.58 -4.88 4.00
N THR A 42 4.90 -3.81 3.27
CA THR A 42 4.13 -3.31 2.11
C THR A 42 4.18 -4.26 0.91
N GLY A 43 5.33 -4.91 0.66
CA GLY A 43 5.45 -5.95 -0.37
C GLY A 43 4.56 -7.15 -0.05
N TRP A 44 4.57 -7.60 1.21
CA TRP A 44 3.73 -8.70 1.68
C TRP A 44 2.23 -8.39 1.57
N THR A 45 1.77 -7.20 1.96
CA THR A 45 0.36 -6.84 1.84
C THR A 45 -0.13 -6.84 0.40
N LYS A 46 0.69 -6.39 -0.56
CA LYS A 46 0.37 -6.48 -2.00
C LYS A 46 0.27 -7.94 -2.46
N ILE A 47 1.18 -8.82 -2.04
CA ILE A 47 1.12 -10.26 -2.39
C ILE A 47 -0.16 -10.89 -1.84
N ILE A 48 -0.49 -10.64 -0.56
CA ILE A 48 -1.71 -11.18 0.06
C ILE A 48 -2.95 -10.67 -0.67
N ALA A 49 -3.00 -9.38 -1.03
CA ALA A 49 -4.09 -8.80 -1.82
C ALA A 49 -4.26 -9.50 -3.18
N ILE A 50 -3.14 -9.75 -3.89
CA ILE A 50 -3.13 -10.48 -5.16
C ILE A 50 -3.65 -11.90 -4.98
N LEU A 51 -3.19 -12.64 -3.96
CA LEU A 51 -3.63 -14.01 -3.73
C LEU A 51 -5.12 -14.10 -3.40
N VAL A 52 -5.64 -13.20 -2.56
CA VAL A 52 -7.05 -13.15 -2.18
C VAL A 52 -7.93 -12.83 -3.39
N THR A 53 -7.55 -11.83 -4.18
CA THR A 53 -8.31 -11.47 -5.40
C THR A 53 -8.24 -12.56 -6.47
N LEU A 54 -7.07 -13.19 -6.66
CA LEU A 54 -6.89 -14.29 -7.62
C LEU A 54 -7.73 -15.51 -7.23
N ALA A 55 -7.79 -15.85 -5.93
CA ALA A 55 -8.68 -16.90 -5.43
C ALA A 55 -10.16 -16.55 -5.69
N GLY A 56 -10.56 -15.29 -5.49
CA GLY A 56 -11.91 -14.82 -5.82
C GLY A 56 -12.28 -15.02 -7.29
N ILE A 57 -11.38 -14.66 -8.21
CA ILE A 57 -11.57 -14.86 -9.65
C ILE A 57 -11.60 -16.34 -10.02
N ALA A 58 -10.68 -17.15 -9.47
CA ALA A 58 -10.64 -18.59 -9.73
C ALA A 58 -11.93 -19.28 -9.28
N LEU A 59 -12.45 -18.93 -8.10
CA LEU A 59 -13.72 -19.44 -7.60
C LEU A 59 -14.91 -18.93 -8.43
N PHE A 60 -14.86 -17.69 -8.92
CA PHE A 60 -15.89 -17.18 -9.83
C PHE A 60 -15.94 -17.98 -11.14
N TYR A 61 -14.81 -18.22 -11.80
CA TYR A 61 -14.80 -19.02 -13.03
C TYR A 61 -15.04 -20.51 -12.82
N GLY A 62 -14.68 -21.06 -11.66
CA GLY A 62 -14.94 -22.45 -11.30
C GLY A 62 -16.42 -22.78 -11.08
N GLN A 63 -17.30 -21.77 -11.08
CA GLN A 63 -18.73 -21.93 -10.86
C GLN A 63 -19.51 -22.01 -12.16
N SER A 64 -20.48 -22.93 -12.20
CA SER A 64 -21.43 -23.06 -13.31
C SER A 64 -22.53 -22.00 -13.22
N TRP A 65 -22.30 -20.85 -13.87
CA TRP A 65 -23.26 -19.75 -13.90
C TRP A 65 -24.47 -19.98 -14.81
N ASP A 66 -24.46 -21.03 -15.63
CA ASP A 66 -25.52 -21.34 -16.59
C ASP A 66 -26.84 -21.70 -15.91
N VAL A 67 -26.77 -22.17 -14.66
CA VAL A 67 -27.96 -22.50 -13.87
C VAL A 67 -28.63 -21.27 -13.22
N CYS A 68 -28.00 -20.10 -13.34
CA CYS A 68 -28.54 -18.86 -12.82
C CYS A 68 -29.41 -18.14 -13.88
N GLU A 69 -30.71 -18.45 -13.91
CA GLU A 69 -31.65 -17.91 -14.92
C GLU A 69 -31.83 -16.38 -14.87
N ASN A 70 -31.61 -15.74 -13.71
CA ASN A 70 -31.86 -14.31 -13.52
C ASN A 70 -30.58 -13.46 -13.48
N LYS A 71 -29.48 -13.91 -14.10
CA LYS A 71 -28.23 -13.12 -14.16
C LYS A 71 -28.31 -12.08 -15.29
N PRO A 72 -27.93 -10.82 -15.05
CA PRO A 72 -27.80 -9.84 -16.13
C PRO A 72 -26.56 -10.13 -16.99
N ASP A 73 -26.60 -9.81 -18.29
CA ASP A 73 -25.53 -10.15 -19.26
C ASP A 73 -24.15 -9.60 -18.87
N TRP A 74 -24.12 -8.44 -18.23
CA TRP A 74 -22.87 -7.81 -17.78
C TRP A 74 -22.21 -8.53 -16.60
N TYR A 75 -22.93 -9.40 -15.89
CA TYR A 75 -22.51 -10.01 -14.64
C TYR A 75 -21.19 -10.79 -14.77
N LEU A 76 -21.08 -11.62 -15.82
CA LEU A 76 -19.91 -12.47 -16.07
C LEU A 76 -18.67 -11.67 -16.45
N ILE A 77 -18.83 -10.41 -16.84
CA ILE A 77 -17.76 -9.55 -17.30
C ILE A 77 -17.31 -8.61 -16.18
N VAL A 78 -18.26 -8.00 -15.46
CA VAL A 78 -17.96 -6.93 -14.48
C VAL A 78 -17.05 -7.43 -13.36
N PHE A 79 -17.35 -8.57 -12.73
CA PHE A 79 -16.52 -9.08 -11.63
C PHE A 79 -15.07 -9.35 -12.05
N PRO A 80 -14.80 -10.22 -13.06
CA PRO A 80 -13.43 -10.54 -13.44
C PRO A 80 -12.68 -9.35 -14.06
N VAL A 81 -13.35 -8.44 -14.75
CA VAL A 81 -12.68 -7.24 -15.30
C VAL A 81 -12.29 -6.28 -14.18
N CYS A 82 -13.18 -5.98 -13.24
CA CYS A 82 -12.88 -5.05 -12.14
C CYS A 82 -11.81 -5.61 -11.20
N THR A 83 -11.95 -6.87 -10.78
CA THR A 83 -10.98 -7.53 -9.88
C THR A 83 -9.66 -7.85 -10.60
N GLY A 84 -9.73 -8.29 -11.86
CA GLY A 84 -8.56 -8.57 -12.69
C GLY A 84 -7.73 -7.32 -12.99
N ALA A 85 -8.37 -6.19 -13.30
CA ALA A 85 -7.66 -4.93 -13.49
C ALA A 85 -6.89 -4.50 -12.22
N ASN A 86 -7.49 -4.69 -11.03
CA ASN A 86 -6.82 -4.43 -9.76
C ASN A 86 -5.60 -5.35 -9.53
N ILE A 87 -5.71 -6.65 -9.86
CA ILE A 87 -4.57 -7.58 -9.82
C ILE A 87 -3.44 -7.11 -10.75
N VAL A 88 -3.77 -6.75 -11.99
CA VAL A 88 -2.79 -6.31 -12.97
C VAL A 88 -2.04 -5.07 -12.47
N VAL A 89 -2.75 -4.10 -11.90
CA VAL A 89 -2.13 -2.88 -11.35
C VAL A 89 -1.25 -3.20 -10.14
N LEU A 90 -1.74 -4.01 -9.19
CA LEU A 90 -0.96 -4.44 -8.02
C LEU A 90 0.33 -5.15 -8.44
N LEU A 91 0.24 -6.08 -9.38
CA LEU A 91 1.37 -6.86 -9.87
C LEU A 91 2.35 -5.99 -10.66
N LEU A 92 1.86 -5.09 -11.51
CA LEU A 92 2.69 -4.17 -12.29
C LEU A 92 3.53 -3.29 -11.37
N PHE A 93 2.91 -2.65 -10.37
CA PHE A 93 3.67 -1.85 -9.42
C PHE A 93 4.58 -2.70 -8.52
N TYR A 94 4.12 -3.87 -8.07
CA TYR A 94 4.97 -4.80 -7.32
C TYR A 94 6.26 -5.14 -8.08
N MET A 95 6.15 -5.42 -9.39
CA MET A 95 7.30 -5.69 -10.25
C MET A 95 8.19 -4.46 -10.43
N ILE A 96 7.61 -3.28 -10.67
CA ILE A 96 8.36 -2.02 -10.83
C ILE A 96 9.18 -1.68 -9.57
N PHE A 97 8.59 -1.82 -8.38
CA PHE A 97 9.32 -1.63 -7.12
C PHE A 97 10.34 -2.74 -6.86
N SER A 98 10.04 -3.98 -7.24
CA SER A 98 10.97 -5.12 -7.04
C SER A 98 12.22 -5.01 -7.92
N PHE A 99 12.09 -4.50 -9.15
CA PHE A 99 13.23 -4.28 -10.05
C PHE A 99 14.04 -3.01 -9.75
N GLY A 100 13.63 -2.21 -8.77
CA GLY A 100 14.33 -0.96 -8.45
C GLY A 100 14.23 0.11 -9.54
N CYS A 101 13.27 0.01 -10.46
CA CYS A 101 13.01 1.06 -11.47
C CYS A 101 12.62 2.41 -10.83
N THR A 102 12.28 2.39 -9.54
CA THR A 102 11.85 3.53 -8.75
C THR A 102 12.98 4.31 -8.11
N VAL A 103 14.21 3.79 -8.13
CA VAL A 103 15.42 4.39 -7.52
C VAL A 103 15.72 5.79 -8.06
N SER A 104 15.42 6.08 -9.33
CA SER A 104 15.68 7.39 -9.95
C SER A 104 14.68 8.48 -9.55
N TYR A 105 13.42 8.11 -9.26
CA TYR A 105 12.33 9.05 -8.96
C TYR A 105 11.31 8.44 -7.97
N PRO A 106 11.71 8.13 -6.74
CA PRO A 106 10.90 7.34 -5.81
C PRO A 106 9.56 8.00 -5.49
N GLY A 107 9.53 9.31 -5.22
CA GLY A 107 8.30 10.03 -4.91
C GLY A 107 7.24 10.00 -6.01
N ARG A 108 7.65 10.04 -7.30
CA ARG A 108 6.70 9.94 -8.43
C ARG A 108 6.08 8.55 -8.52
N TRP A 109 6.89 7.51 -8.37
CA TRP A 109 6.42 6.12 -8.45
C TRP A 109 5.53 5.73 -7.27
N VAL A 110 5.88 6.16 -6.05
CA VAL A 110 5.03 5.96 -4.86
C VAL A 110 3.70 6.67 -5.03
N THR A 111 3.71 7.93 -5.50
CA THR A 111 2.45 8.66 -5.74
C THR A 111 1.59 7.99 -6.81
N ALA A 112 2.20 7.52 -7.90
CA ALA A 112 1.50 6.78 -8.94
C ALA A 112 0.91 5.46 -8.42
N ASP A 113 1.65 4.73 -7.59
CA ASP A 113 1.20 3.49 -6.95
C ASP A 113 -0.02 3.73 -6.07
N ILE A 114 0.03 4.76 -5.22
CA ILE A 114 -1.08 5.11 -4.32
C ILE A 114 -2.34 5.45 -5.13
N ILE A 115 -2.23 6.32 -6.13
CA ILE A 115 -3.38 6.76 -6.94
C ILE A 115 -3.98 5.57 -7.69
N ALA A 116 -3.14 4.78 -8.36
CA ALA A 116 -3.61 3.66 -9.16
C ALA A 116 -4.26 2.59 -8.29
N ASN A 117 -3.59 2.11 -7.23
CA ASN A 117 -4.15 1.04 -6.39
C ASN A 117 -5.37 1.51 -5.59
N LEU A 118 -5.47 2.79 -5.22
CA LEU A 118 -6.68 3.34 -4.60
C LEU A 118 -7.86 3.29 -5.58
N LEU A 119 -7.67 3.79 -6.81
CA LEU A 119 -8.72 3.80 -7.83
C LEU A 119 -9.16 2.37 -8.21
N PHE A 120 -8.21 1.51 -8.53
CA PHE A 120 -8.51 0.13 -8.94
C PHE A 120 -8.99 -0.73 -7.76
N GLY A 121 -8.55 -0.47 -6.53
CA GLY A 121 -9.09 -1.08 -5.32
C GLY A 121 -10.56 -0.73 -5.10
N ILE A 122 -10.94 0.54 -5.27
CA ILE A 122 -12.34 0.98 -5.19
C ILE A 122 -13.18 0.35 -6.32
N ILE A 123 -12.67 0.33 -7.56
CA ILE A 123 -13.36 -0.29 -8.69
C ILE A 123 -13.58 -1.79 -8.43
N ALA A 124 -12.60 -2.50 -7.87
CA ALA A 124 -12.73 -3.90 -7.51
C ALA A 124 -13.80 -4.11 -6.42
N ILE A 125 -13.86 -3.25 -5.40
CA ILE A 125 -14.92 -3.31 -4.38
C ILE A 125 -16.30 -3.08 -5.00
N ILE A 126 -16.47 -2.03 -5.81
CA ILE A 126 -17.75 -1.71 -6.46
C ILE A 126 -18.19 -2.88 -7.36
N GLY A 127 -17.30 -3.37 -8.23
CA GLY A 127 -17.59 -4.51 -9.09
C GLY A 127 -18.00 -5.74 -8.30
N SER A 128 -17.31 -6.01 -7.19
CA SER A 128 -17.65 -7.12 -6.28
C SER A 128 -19.02 -6.95 -5.64
N VAL A 129 -19.33 -5.78 -5.08
CA VAL A 129 -20.63 -5.47 -4.46
C VAL A 129 -21.78 -5.59 -5.46
N MET A 130 -21.59 -5.08 -6.68
CA MET A 130 -22.59 -5.20 -7.76
C MET A 130 -22.90 -6.65 -8.09
N THR A 131 -21.92 -7.54 -7.98
CA THR A 131 -22.10 -8.97 -8.23
C THR A 131 -22.60 -9.77 -7.01
N THR A 132 -22.46 -9.26 -5.79
CA THR A 132 -22.93 -9.95 -4.57
C THR A 132 -24.46 -10.09 -4.52
N LEU A 133 -25.19 -9.07 -4.98
CA LEU A 133 -26.66 -9.07 -4.98
C LEU A 133 -27.25 -10.14 -5.93
N PRO A 134 -26.80 -10.25 -7.20
CA PRO A 134 -27.17 -11.36 -8.09
C PRO A 134 -26.80 -12.75 -7.54
N THR A 135 -25.62 -12.92 -6.93
CA THR A 135 -25.20 -14.22 -6.38
C THR A 135 -26.11 -14.74 -5.28
N LEU A 136 -26.62 -13.85 -4.42
CA LEU A 136 -27.54 -14.24 -3.34
C LEU A 136 -28.89 -14.74 -3.87
N LYS A 137 -29.27 -14.35 -5.09
CA LYS A 137 -30.53 -14.80 -5.73
C LYS A 137 -30.36 -16.14 -6.45
N CYS A 138 -29.13 -16.62 -6.63
CA CYS A 138 -28.86 -17.91 -7.26
C CYS A 138 -29.10 -19.05 -6.25
N ARG A 139 -30.18 -19.82 -6.45
CA ARG A 139 -30.80 -20.65 -5.40
C ARG A 139 -30.19 -22.04 -5.20
N GLU A 140 -29.31 -22.50 -6.09
CA GLU A 140 -28.95 -23.93 -6.13
C GLU A 140 -27.79 -24.30 -5.19
N ASN A 141 -26.86 -23.38 -4.89
CA ASN A 141 -25.76 -23.60 -3.94
C ASN A 141 -25.30 -22.27 -3.31
N VAL A 142 -26.05 -21.79 -2.30
CA VAL A 142 -25.85 -20.46 -1.68
C VAL A 142 -24.43 -20.28 -1.14
N THR A 143 -23.78 -21.35 -0.65
CA THR A 143 -22.47 -21.24 0.00
C THR A 143 -21.32 -21.02 -0.98
N MET A 144 -21.23 -21.76 -2.09
CA MET A 144 -20.13 -21.56 -3.04
C MET A 144 -20.31 -20.27 -3.84
N HIS A 145 -21.52 -19.99 -4.34
CA HIS A 145 -21.79 -18.80 -5.14
C HIS A 145 -21.67 -17.48 -4.36
N ALA A 146 -21.76 -17.51 -3.03
CA ALA A 146 -21.62 -16.32 -2.20
C ALA A 146 -20.17 -15.93 -1.87
N ILE A 147 -19.18 -16.80 -2.10
CA ILE A 147 -17.77 -16.57 -1.69
C ILE A 147 -16.99 -15.58 -2.58
N PRO A 148 -17.15 -15.57 -3.93
CA PRO A 148 -16.34 -14.72 -4.80
C PRO A 148 -16.47 -13.21 -4.51
N GLY A 149 -17.69 -12.72 -4.25
CA GLY A 149 -17.95 -11.30 -3.95
C GLY A 149 -17.19 -10.80 -2.72
N PRO A 150 -17.36 -11.41 -1.54
CA PRO A 150 -16.60 -11.10 -0.33
C PRO A 150 -15.09 -11.17 -0.51
N LEU A 151 -14.56 -12.15 -1.27
CA LEU A 151 -13.13 -12.23 -1.58
C LEU A 151 -12.66 -11.03 -2.42
N GLY A 152 -13.45 -10.63 -3.42
CA GLY A 152 -13.17 -9.44 -4.22
C GLY A 152 -13.17 -8.16 -3.38
N ILE A 153 -14.12 -8.02 -2.44
CA ILE A 153 -14.17 -6.91 -1.48
C ILE A 153 -12.94 -6.91 -0.57
N ALA A 154 -12.62 -8.07 0.03
CA ALA A 154 -11.47 -8.22 0.92
C ALA A 154 -10.15 -7.89 0.21
N GLY A 155 -9.97 -8.39 -1.02
CA GLY A 155 -8.79 -8.10 -1.82
C GLY A 155 -8.69 -6.62 -2.23
N GLY A 156 -9.82 -5.98 -2.57
CA GLY A 156 -9.86 -4.54 -2.82
C GLY A 156 -9.54 -3.71 -1.57
N ALA A 157 -10.06 -4.10 -0.40
CA ALA A 157 -9.75 -3.45 0.87
C ALA A 157 -8.26 -3.60 1.25
N LEU A 158 -7.67 -4.78 1.04
CA LEU A 158 -6.23 -5.00 1.23
C LEU A 158 -5.38 -4.15 0.30
N SER A 159 -5.83 -3.91 -0.94
CA SER A 159 -5.18 -2.97 -1.87
C SER A 159 -5.13 -1.55 -1.29
N ILE A 160 -6.26 -1.05 -0.74
CA ILE A 160 -6.35 0.27 -0.11
C ILE A 160 -5.49 0.35 1.15
N ILE A 161 -5.48 -0.70 1.98
CA ILE A 161 -4.59 -0.78 3.15
C ILE A 161 -3.13 -0.77 2.71
N GLY A 162 -2.79 -1.44 1.61
CA GLY A 162 -1.48 -1.38 0.97
C GLY A 162 -1.08 0.03 0.56
N CYS A 163 -2.02 0.83 0.03
CA CYS A 163 -1.79 2.25 -0.25
C CYS A 163 -1.48 3.05 1.01
N ALA A 164 -2.22 2.80 2.10
CA ALA A 164 -1.95 3.45 3.38
C ALA A 164 -0.57 3.05 3.92
N ALA A 165 -0.20 1.77 3.81
CA ALA A 165 1.10 1.26 4.24
C ALA A 165 2.26 1.87 3.45
N ILE A 166 2.15 1.96 2.11
CA ILE A 166 3.22 2.59 1.30
C ILE A 166 3.29 4.10 1.54
N PHE A 167 2.16 4.76 1.77
CA PHE A 167 2.13 6.18 2.14
C PHE A 167 2.77 6.42 3.50
N LEU A 168 2.50 5.57 4.50
CA LEU A 168 3.13 5.65 5.81
C LEU A 168 4.62 5.33 5.72
N MET A 169 5.03 4.30 4.99
CA MET A 169 6.44 3.99 4.73
C MET A 169 7.16 5.15 4.01
N TYR A 170 6.45 5.86 3.13
CA TYR A 170 6.99 7.03 2.43
C TYR A 170 7.09 8.26 3.34
N ARG A 171 6.18 8.42 4.31
CA ARG A 171 6.03 9.66 5.09
C ARG A 171 6.62 9.60 6.49
N TYR A 172 6.59 8.43 7.12
CA TYR A 172 7.06 8.19 8.47
C TYR A 172 8.27 7.27 8.41
N VAL A 173 9.38 7.80 8.93
CA VAL A 173 10.60 7.06 9.23
C VAL A 173 10.25 6.15 10.41
N ASP A 174 10.37 4.84 10.25
CA ASP A 174 10.64 3.99 11.42
C ASP A 174 12.08 4.39 11.83
N ASP A 175 12.22 5.23 12.85
CA ASP A 175 13.46 5.28 13.61
C ASP A 175 13.65 3.86 14.16
N ASP A 176 14.78 3.24 13.84
CA ASP A 176 15.03 1.82 14.05
C ASP A 176 14.57 1.35 15.43
N ASP A 177 13.62 0.42 15.44
CA ASP A 177 13.25 -0.41 16.59
C ASP A 177 14.34 -1.49 16.81
N GLU A 178 15.62 -1.07 16.77
CA GLU A 178 16.78 -1.86 17.17
C GLU A 178 17.15 -1.46 18.60
N GLY A 179 16.56 -2.20 19.55
CA GLY A 179 16.96 -2.35 20.95
C GLY A 179 17.83 -1.27 21.59
N GLU A 180 17.25 -0.50 22.52
CA GLU A 180 18.00 0.10 23.61
C GLU A 180 18.68 -1.01 24.45
N THR A 181 19.89 -1.42 24.08
CA THR A 181 20.86 -1.78 25.11
C THR A 181 21.22 -0.48 25.84
N PRO A 182 20.96 -0.36 27.15
CA PRO A 182 21.31 0.85 27.86
C PRO A 182 22.84 0.97 27.87
N GLN A 183 23.37 1.89 27.08
CA GLN A 183 24.76 2.33 27.25
C GLN A 183 24.84 3.00 28.61
N THR A 184 25.34 2.25 29.58
CA THR A 184 25.79 2.76 30.88
C THR A 184 26.62 4.02 30.67
N PRO A 185 26.39 5.10 31.43
CA PRO A 185 27.15 6.33 31.28
C PRO A 185 28.59 6.04 31.70
N MET A 186 29.53 6.00 30.75
CA MET A 186 30.96 6.03 31.07
C MET A 186 31.29 7.38 31.70
N GLU A 187 31.25 7.38 33.03
CA GLU A 187 32.29 7.89 33.92
C GLU A 187 33.20 9.00 33.33
N ARG A 188 32.79 10.23 33.61
CA ARG A 188 33.61 11.36 34.06
C ARG A 188 35.10 11.03 34.27
N ASN A 189 35.94 11.42 33.32
CA ASN A 189 37.32 11.87 33.57
C ASN A 189 37.75 12.87 32.51
N ILE A 190 37.27 14.10 32.65
CA ILE A 190 37.90 15.28 32.05
C ILE A 190 39.15 15.53 32.90
N ASP A 191 40.24 14.88 32.53
CA ASP A 191 41.56 15.19 33.08
C ASP A 191 42.06 16.48 32.40
N LEU A 192 41.71 17.61 33.01
CA LEU A 192 42.16 18.97 32.68
C LEU A 192 43.66 19.10 33.01
N ARG A 193 44.52 18.41 32.27
CA ARG A 193 45.97 18.61 32.32
C ARG A 193 46.50 19.11 30.99
N LYS A 194 46.01 20.27 30.57
CA LYS A 194 46.70 21.15 29.60
C LYS A 194 46.20 22.60 29.70
N SER A 195 46.51 23.25 30.81
CA SER A 195 46.70 24.71 30.82
C SER A 195 48.04 25.01 31.53
N MET A 196 49.14 24.69 30.84
CA MET A 196 50.38 25.42 31.08
C MET A 196 50.33 26.67 30.19
N HIS A 197 50.55 27.83 30.83
CA HIS A 197 50.75 29.18 30.28
C HIS A 197 49.50 30.06 30.02
N ALA A 198 49.06 30.74 31.09
CA ALA A 198 48.76 32.18 31.11
C ALA A 198 48.78 32.67 32.56
#